data_AF-A0A2N8PB63-F1
#
_entry.id   AF-A0A2N8PB63-F1
#
_cell.length_a   1.000
_cell.length_b   1.000
_cell.length_c   1.000
_cell.angle_alpha   90.00
_cell.angle_beta   90.00
_cell.angle_gamma   90.00
#
_symmetry.space_group_name_H-M   'P 1'
#
loop_
_entity.id
_entity.type
_entity.pdbx_description
1 polymer ?
#
loop_
_entity_poly.entity_id
_entity_poly.type
_entity_poly.pdbx_seq_one_letter_code
_entity_poly.pdbx_strand_id
1 'polypeptide(L)'
;MARLGQSDEAVELYWSAVAMSEATGNATVEARTCLKLALLAATHADHLELVQRGLHSAREAKDARITVEALDLASTALIESGQLAEAAPLLEEALGLADKNQLPLLHDALLERELERRKLAADEEGVRELAARRNKSGPPCPPEVPPPPIEHASRHIRPVLVRLFSLPLCAALWSTGCLAVAAPGGELGAVTFHLAQLALAGVTAWAARRVWLRGHGRGLGHLIAIMTHRWHAAAAAALLPVGAWAGTPRTAAVPVALLTLHSAAQLWPAFRTRRLRLRRPEIS
;
A
#
# COMPACT_ATOMS: atom_id res chain seq x y z
N MET A 1 14.73 -18.49 4.01
CA MET A 1 14.98 -17.91 5.35
C MET A 1 14.48 -16.46 5.55
N ALA A 2 13.82 -15.81 4.58
CA ALA A 2 13.34 -14.42 4.73
C ALA A 2 11.94 -14.26 5.39
N ARG A 3 11.23 -15.35 5.75
CA ARG A 3 9.89 -15.29 6.35
C ARG A 3 9.89 -15.15 7.89
N LEU A 4 10.99 -15.46 8.57
CA LEU A 4 11.04 -15.55 10.03
C LEU A 4 11.26 -14.19 10.74
N GLY A 5 11.65 -13.13 10.03
CA GLY A 5 11.85 -11.80 10.64
C GLY A 5 10.63 -10.86 10.51
N GLN A 6 9.66 -11.20 9.66
CA GLN A 6 8.44 -10.42 9.44
C GLN A 6 7.24 -10.96 10.24
N SER A 7 7.35 -12.18 10.78
CA SER A 7 6.33 -12.78 11.64
C SER A 7 6.16 -11.99 12.93
N ASP A 8 7.25 -11.60 13.57
CA ASP A 8 7.21 -11.05 14.92
C ASP A 8 6.63 -9.63 14.92
N GLU A 9 7.02 -8.79 13.96
CA GLU A 9 6.42 -7.46 13.77
C GLU A 9 4.94 -7.55 13.39
N ALA A 10 4.54 -8.54 12.59
CA ALA A 10 3.14 -8.75 12.24
C ALA A 10 2.30 -9.19 13.44
N VAL A 11 2.83 -10.09 14.28
CA VAL A 11 2.19 -10.54 15.51
C VAL A 11 1.96 -9.37 16.47
N GLU A 12 2.98 -8.53 16.69
CA GLU A 12 2.86 -7.31 17.51
C GLU A 12 1.76 -6.37 16.99
N LEU A 13 1.72 -6.14 15.67
CA LEU A 13 0.69 -5.31 15.05
C LEU A 13 -0.71 -5.91 15.19
N TYR A 14 -0.86 -7.24 15.09
CA TYR A 14 -2.15 -7.89 15.29
C TYR A 14 -2.61 -7.84 16.73
N TRP A 15 -1.72 -8.02 17.71
CA TRP A 15 -2.05 -7.83 19.13
C TRP A 15 -2.47 -6.40 19.44
N SER A 16 -1.77 -5.41 18.88
CA SER A 16 -2.18 -4.01 18.99
C SER A 16 -3.56 -3.77 18.37
N ALA A 17 -3.85 -4.41 17.23
CA ALA A 17 -5.15 -4.30 16.58
C ALA A 17 -6.28 -4.94 17.41
N VAL A 18 -6.02 -6.08 18.08
CA VAL A 18 -6.96 -6.71 19.03
C VAL A 18 -7.29 -5.75 20.17
N ALA A 19 -6.29 -5.19 20.84
CA ALA A 19 -6.50 -4.26 21.96
C ALA A 19 -7.30 -3.02 21.54
N MET A 20 -7.06 -2.49 20.33
CA MET A 20 -7.83 -1.38 19.78
C MET A 20 -9.27 -1.78 19.44
N SER A 21 -9.50 -2.98 18.89
CA SER A 21 -10.85 -3.45 18.60
C SER A 21 -11.67 -3.70 19.86
N GLU A 22 -11.07 -4.22 20.93
CA GLU A 22 -11.72 -4.36 22.23
C GLU A 22 -12.13 -2.99 22.79
N ALA A 23 -11.20 -2.03 22.80
CA ALA A 23 -11.46 -0.69 23.31
C ALA A 23 -12.56 0.06 22.53
N THR A 24 -12.73 -0.27 21.24
CA THR A 24 -13.75 0.35 20.37
C THR A 24 -15.01 -0.48 20.22
N GLY A 25 -15.06 -1.70 20.77
CA GLY A 25 -16.17 -2.65 20.59
C GLY A 25 -16.34 -3.15 19.15
N ASN A 26 -15.28 -3.14 18.34
CA ASN A 26 -15.35 -3.56 16.93
C ASN A 26 -15.13 -5.07 16.79
N ALA A 27 -16.18 -5.85 17.02
CA ALA A 27 -16.16 -7.31 16.99
C ALA A 27 -15.71 -7.89 15.63
N THR A 28 -15.99 -7.22 14.51
CA THR A 28 -15.53 -7.65 13.17
C THR A 28 -14.01 -7.59 13.04
N VAL A 29 -13.40 -6.50 13.50
CA VAL A 29 -11.94 -6.35 13.48
C VAL A 29 -11.31 -7.34 14.44
N GLU A 30 -11.85 -7.47 15.65
CA GLU A 30 -11.38 -8.42 16.65
C GLU A 30 -11.40 -9.86 16.13
N ALA A 31 -12.52 -10.29 15.55
CA ALA A 31 -12.64 -11.62 14.97
C ALA A 31 -11.54 -11.87 13.94
N ARG A 32 -11.34 -10.92 13.01
CA ARG A 32 -10.39 -11.08 11.93
C ARG A 32 -8.94 -11.08 12.41
N THR A 33 -8.60 -10.24 13.39
CA THR A 33 -7.24 -10.19 13.94
C THR A 33 -6.94 -11.43 14.78
N CYS A 34 -7.89 -11.92 15.57
CA CYS A 34 -7.77 -13.19 16.30
C CYS A 34 -7.53 -14.37 15.35
N LEU A 35 -8.29 -14.49 14.26
CA LEU A 35 -8.06 -15.57 13.26
C LEU A 35 -6.69 -15.44 12.57
N LYS A 36 -6.19 -14.22 12.35
CA LYS A 36 -4.84 -14.01 11.81
C LYS A 36 -3.75 -14.40 12.81
N LEU A 37 -3.92 -14.07 14.09
CA LEU A 37 -3.02 -14.50 15.14
C LEU A 37 -3.04 -16.02 15.30
N ALA A 38 -4.20 -16.67 15.19
CA ALA A 38 -4.31 -18.12 15.27
C ALA A 38 -3.46 -18.82 14.21
N LEU A 39 -3.46 -18.32 12.96
CA LEU A 39 -2.60 -18.83 11.88
C LEU A 39 -1.10 -18.66 12.13
N LEU A 40 -0.72 -17.75 13.04
CA LEU A 40 0.65 -17.44 13.40
C LEU A 40 1.04 -18.01 14.78
N ALA A 41 0.11 -18.69 15.45
CA ALA A 41 0.31 -19.22 16.79
C ALA A 41 1.43 -20.27 16.79
N ALA A 42 2.33 -20.16 17.78
CA ALA A 42 3.45 -21.08 17.91
C ALA A 42 3.03 -22.45 18.49
N THR A 43 1.95 -22.46 19.28
CA THR A 43 1.45 -23.67 19.93
C THR A 43 0.02 -23.98 19.50
N HIS A 44 -0.34 -25.26 19.55
CA HIS A 44 -1.70 -25.70 19.25
C HIS A 44 -2.72 -25.16 20.27
N ALA A 45 -2.32 -24.98 21.53
CA ALA A 45 -3.17 -24.40 22.57
C ALA A 45 -3.53 -22.94 22.25
N ASP A 46 -2.52 -22.11 21.94
CA ASP A 46 -2.73 -20.71 21.58
C ASP A 46 -3.59 -20.59 20.30
N HIS A 47 -3.35 -21.48 19.33
CA HIS A 47 -4.16 -21.56 18.11
C HIS A 47 -5.64 -21.75 18.43
N LEU A 48 -5.97 -22.77 19.23
CA LEU A 48 -7.36 -23.07 19.59
C LEU A 48 -8.02 -21.93 20.36
N GLU A 49 -7.31 -21.32 21.32
CA GLU A 49 -7.82 -20.17 22.08
C GLU A 49 -8.16 -19.00 21.16
N LEU A 50 -7.24 -18.65 20.25
CA LEU A 50 -7.42 -17.55 19.31
C LEU A 50 -8.53 -17.84 18.29
N VAL A 51 -8.70 -19.08 17.83
CA VAL A 51 -9.81 -19.48 16.96
C VAL A 51 -11.14 -19.38 17.70
N GLN A 52 -11.24 -19.88 18.93
CA GLN A 52 -12.47 -19.83 19.73
C GLN A 52 -12.88 -18.38 20.01
N ARG A 53 -11.93 -17.54 20.39
CA ARG A 53 -12.14 -16.10 20.58
C ARG A 53 -12.59 -15.44 19.27
N GLY A 54 -11.89 -15.71 18.18
CA GLY A 54 -12.24 -15.18 16.86
C GLY A 54 -13.65 -15.59 16.41
N LEU A 55 -14.04 -16.85 16.65
CA LEU A 55 -15.38 -17.37 16.35
C LEU A 55 -16.46 -16.69 17.20
N HIS A 56 -16.18 -16.45 18.48
CA HIS A 56 -17.09 -15.72 19.36
C HIS A 56 -17.35 -14.30 18.85
N SER A 57 -16.29 -13.52 18.61
CA SER A 57 -16.41 -12.17 18.06
C SER A 57 -17.06 -12.15 16.67
N ALA A 58 -16.82 -13.17 15.83
CA ALA A 58 -17.45 -13.28 14.51
C ALA A 58 -18.98 -13.45 14.60
N ARG A 59 -19.43 -14.27 15.56
CA ARG A 59 -20.85 -14.48 15.86
C ARG A 59 -21.50 -13.22 16.43
N GLU A 60 -20.82 -12.50 17.32
CA GLU A 60 -21.29 -11.21 17.84
C GLU A 60 -21.42 -10.17 16.72
N ALA A 61 -20.44 -10.11 15.81
CA ALA A 61 -20.48 -9.24 14.63
C ALA A 61 -21.58 -9.63 13.63
N LYS A 62 -22.15 -10.84 13.73
CA LYS A 62 -23.10 -11.43 12.76
C LYS A 62 -22.56 -11.42 11.33
N ASP A 63 -21.24 -11.49 11.18
CA ASP A 63 -20.57 -11.56 9.89
C ASP A 63 -20.49 -13.04 9.47
N ALA A 64 -21.37 -13.41 8.54
CA ALA A 64 -21.45 -14.78 8.05
C ALA A 64 -20.13 -15.26 7.42
N ARG A 65 -19.41 -14.39 6.71
CA ARG A 65 -18.17 -14.77 6.06
C ARG A 65 -17.08 -15.05 7.08
N ILE A 66 -16.89 -14.17 8.07
CA ILE A 66 -15.87 -14.36 9.11
C ILE A 66 -16.23 -15.56 9.99
N THR A 67 -17.52 -15.78 10.26
CA THR A 67 -17.97 -16.96 11.01
C THR A 67 -17.65 -18.25 10.27
N VAL A 68 -17.87 -18.30 8.95
CA VAL A 68 -17.47 -19.44 8.12
C VAL A 68 -15.95 -19.66 8.15
N GLU A 69 -15.15 -18.59 7.98
CA GLU A 69 -13.68 -18.68 8.05
C GLU A 69 -13.21 -19.19 9.42
N ALA A 70 -13.85 -18.76 10.52
CA ALA A 70 -13.54 -19.22 11.87
C ALA A 70 -13.90 -20.69 12.11
N LEU A 71 -15.06 -21.15 11.62
CA LEU A 71 -15.47 -22.55 11.71
C LEU A 71 -14.56 -23.47 10.90
N ASP A 72 -14.12 -23.05 9.71
CA ASP A 72 -13.15 -23.81 8.90
C ASP A 72 -11.82 -23.99 9.65
N LEU A 73 -11.29 -22.91 10.22
CA LEU A 73 -10.08 -22.94 11.05
C LEU A 73 -10.23 -23.88 12.26
N ALA A 74 -11.34 -23.78 12.99
CA ALA A 74 -11.62 -24.66 14.12
C ALA A 74 -11.71 -26.13 13.70
N SER A 75 -12.43 -26.43 12.63
CA SER A 75 -12.56 -27.78 12.11
C SER A 75 -11.23 -28.35 11.64
N THR A 76 -10.37 -27.52 11.03
CA THR A 76 -9.03 -27.92 10.59
C THR A 76 -8.18 -28.32 11.79
N ALA A 77 -8.19 -27.52 12.87
CA ALA A 77 -7.45 -27.85 14.09
C ALA A 77 -7.91 -29.17 14.72
N LEU A 78 -9.21 -29.46 14.69
CA LEU A 78 -9.78 -30.74 15.17
C LEU A 78 -9.40 -31.92 14.26
N ILE A 79 -9.37 -31.71 12.94
CA ILE A 79 -8.93 -32.75 12.00
C ILE A 79 -7.45 -33.08 12.22
N GLU A 80 -6.60 -32.06 12.38
CA GLU A 80 -5.17 -32.23 12.64
C GLU A 80 -4.90 -32.93 13.98
N SER A 81 -5.76 -32.72 14.99
CA SER A 81 -5.69 -33.43 16.28
C SER A 81 -6.32 -34.82 16.25
N GLY A 82 -6.89 -35.25 15.12
CA GLY A 82 -7.55 -36.55 14.93
C GLY A 82 -8.98 -36.62 15.48
N GLN A 83 -9.54 -35.51 15.95
CA GLN A 83 -10.91 -35.41 16.49
C GLN A 83 -11.94 -35.25 15.36
N LEU A 84 -11.97 -36.23 14.45
CA LEU A 84 -12.78 -36.19 13.22
C LEU A 84 -14.30 -36.12 13.47
N ALA A 85 -14.77 -36.64 14.61
CA ALA A 85 -16.18 -36.60 14.98
C ALA A 85 -16.61 -35.20 15.46
N GLU A 86 -15.72 -34.48 16.13
CA GLU A 86 -15.99 -33.12 16.65
C GLU A 86 -15.88 -32.07 15.53
N ALA A 87 -15.04 -32.31 14.52
CA ALA A 87 -14.94 -31.46 13.34
C ALA A 87 -16.21 -31.48 12.46
N ALA A 88 -16.93 -32.60 12.44
CA ALA A 88 -18.10 -32.79 11.58
C ALA A 88 -19.22 -31.74 11.78
N PRO A 89 -19.73 -31.48 12.99
CA PRO A 89 -20.77 -30.46 13.21
C PRO A 89 -20.30 -29.04 12.87
N LEU A 90 -19.01 -28.72 13.02
CA LEU A 90 -18.46 -27.41 12.65
C LEU A 90 -18.46 -27.22 11.13
N LEU A 91 -18.08 -28.26 10.38
CA LEU A 91 -18.11 -28.23 8.92
C LEU A 91 -19.53 -28.18 8.38
N GLU A 92 -20.47 -28.89 9.01
CA GLU A 92 -21.89 -28.83 8.65
C GLU A 92 -22.46 -27.42 8.85
N GLU A 93 -22.18 -26.78 9.99
CA GLU A 93 -22.56 -25.39 10.26
C GLU A 93 -21.93 -24.44 9.23
N ALA A 94 -20.64 -24.59 8.93
CA ALA A 94 -19.92 -23.74 7.99
C ALA A 94 -20.48 -23.88 6.56
N LEU A 95 -20.74 -25.11 6.10
CA LEU A 95 -21.32 -25.38 4.78
C LEU A 95 -22.72 -24.77 4.66
N GLY A 96 -23.57 -24.96 5.68
CA GLY A 96 -24.91 -24.38 5.70
C GLY A 96 -24.90 -22.85 5.69
N LEU A 97 -23.97 -22.23 6.43
CA LEU A 97 -23.79 -20.77 6.42
C LEU A 97 -23.25 -20.27 5.08
N ALA A 98 -22.30 -20.98 4.47
CA ALA A 98 -21.73 -20.61 3.18
C ALA A 98 -22.77 -20.68 2.06
N ASP A 99 -23.60 -21.74 2.04
CA ASP A 99 -24.68 -21.91 1.07
C ASP A 99 -25.75 -20.81 1.24
N LYS A 100 -26.25 -20.63 2.48
CA LYS A 100 -27.26 -19.62 2.81
C LYS A 100 -26.85 -18.19 2.41
N ASN A 101 -25.56 -17.86 2.52
CA ASN A 101 -25.04 -16.52 2.23
C ASN A 101 -24.38 -16.42 0.85
N GLN A 102 -24.55 -17.42 -0.02
CA GLN A 102 -24.00 -17.44 -1.38
C GLN A 102 -22.50 -17.15 -1.41
N LEU A 103 -21.74 -17.91 -0.62
CA LEU A 103 -20.28 -17.83 -0.53
C LEU A 103 -19.62 -19.02 -1.28
N PRO A 104 -19.73 -19.11 -2.62
CA PRO A 104 -19.39 -20.32 -3.37
C PRO A 104 -17.93 -20.74 -3.22
N LEU A 105 -17.00 -19.79 -3.18
CA LEU A 105 -15.57 -20.08 -3.01
C LEU A 105 -15.25 -20.69 -1.64
N LEU A 106 -15.93 -20.23 -0.59
CA LEU A 106 -15.75 -20.79 0.75
C LEU A 106 -16.48 -22.13 0.87
N HIS A 107 -17.68 -22.24 0.30
CA HIS A 107 -18.43 -23.49 0.24
C HIS A 107 -17.60 -24.61 -0.42
N ASP A 108 -16.95 -24.34 -1.55
CA ASP A 108 -16.13 -25.35 -2.23
C ASP A 108 -14.90 -25.75 -1.42
N ALA A 109 -14.22 -24.80 -0.76
CA ALA A 109 -13.10 -25.10 0.13
C ALA A 109 -13.55 -25.99 1.32
N LEU A 110 -14.72 -25.71 1.89
CA LEU A 110 -15.30 -26.52 2.96
C LEU A 110 -15.71 -27.93 2.49
N LEU A 111 -16.20 -28.07 1.26
CA LEU A 111 -16.49 -29.39 0.69
C LEU A 111 -15.21 -30.23 0.53
N GLU A 112 -14.11 -29.60 0.12
CA GLU A 112 -12.80 -30.26 0.07
C GLU A 112 -12.34 -30.68 1.46
N ARG A 113 -12.53 -29.83 2.47
CA ARG A 113 -12.23 -30.15 3.86
C ARG A 113 -13.05 -31.33 4.39
N GLU A 114 -14.35 -31.34 4.11
CA GLU A 114 -15.24 -32.45 4.52
C GLU A 114 -14.89 -33.76 3.80
N LEU A 115 -14.47 -33.71 2.53
CA LEU A 115 -13.93 -34.88 1.83
C LEU A 115 -12.67 -35.41 2.49
N GLU A 116 -11.74 -34.53 2.88
CA GLU A 116 -10.51 -34.92 3.59
C GLU A 116 -10.85 -35.59 4.92
N ARG A 117 -11.73 -35.00 5.73
CA ARG A 117 -12.18 -35.56 7.00
C ARG A 117 -12.79 -36.95 6.83
N ARG A 118 -13.68 -37.14 5.86
CA ARG A 118 -14.32 -38.45 5.61
C ARG A 118 -13.34 -39.51 5.12
N LYS A 119 -12.35 -39.13 4.30
CA LYS A 119 -11.25 -40.03 3.92
C LYS A 119 -10.44 -40.48 5.13
N LEU A 120 -10.10 -39.55 6.03
CA LEU A 120 -9.39 -39.86 7.27
C LEU A 120 -10.23 -40.73 8.21
N ALA A 121 -11.55 -40.58 8.19
CA ALA A 121 -12.50 -41.40 8.95
C ALA A 121 -12.79 -42.77 8.31
N ALA A 122 -12.19 -43.07 7.14
CA ALA A 122 -12.46 -44.27 6.34
C ALA A 122 -13.94 -44.44 5.93
N ASP A 123 -14.69 -43.34 5.81
CA ASP A 123 -16.08 -43.32 5.33
C ASP A 123 -16.13 -43.30 3.80
N GLU A 124 -15.89 -44.47 3.18
CA GLU A 124 -15.85 -44.58 1.71
C GLU A 124 -17.18 -44.24 1.03
N GLU A 125 -18.31 -44.58 1.66
CA GLU A 125 -19.63 -44.34 1.11
C GLU A 125 -19.94 -42.84 1.10
N GLY A 126 -19.67 -42.16 2.21
CA GLY A 126 -19.82 -40.72 2.31
C GLY A 126 -18.88 -39.94 1.40
N VAL A 127 -17.64 -40.41 1.17
CA VAL A 127 -16.73 -39.80 0.19
C VAL A 127 -17.30 -39.90 -1.22
N ARG A 128 -17.83 -41.06 -1.62
CA ARG A 128 -18.43 -41.25 -2.95
C ARG A 128 -19.66 -40.36 -3.14
N GLU A 129 -20.53 -40.30 -2.14
CA GLU A 129 -21.73 -39.46 -2.19
C GLU A 129 -21.38 -37.98 -2.32
N LEU A 130 -20.47 -37.48 -1.49
CA LEU A 130 -20.11 -36.07 -1.45
C LEU A 130 -19.33 -35.64 -2.70
N ALA A 131 -18.47 -36.51 -3.24
CA ALA A 131 -17.81 -36.30 -4.52
C ALA A 131 -18.82 -36.25 -5.68
N ALA A 132 -19.84 -37.11 -5.67
CA ALA A 132 -20.90 -37.09 -6.68
C ALA A 132 -21.75 -35.80 -6.59
N ARG A 133 -22.04 -35.31 -5.38
CA ARG A 133 -22.71 -34.02 -5.16
C ARG A 133 -21.87 -32.87 -5.73
N ARG A 134 -20.59 -32.79 -5.39
CA ARG A 134 -19.66 -31.76 -5.91
C ARG A 134 -19.62 -31.76 -7.44
N ASN A 135 -19.49 -32.94 -8.06
CA ASN A 135 -19.43 -33.05 -9.52
C ASN A 135 -20.72 -32.59 -10.21
N LYS A 136 -21.88 -32.73 -9.55
CA LYS A 136 -23.16 -32.18 -10.05
C LYS A 136 -23.24 -30.67 -9.91
N SER A 137 -22.63 -30.09 -8.88
CA SER A 137 -22.61 -28.64 -8.67
C SER A 137 -21.81 -27.88 -9.74
N GLY A 138 -20.87 -28.57 -10.42
CA GLY A 138 -19.96 -27.98 -11.40
C GLY A 138 -18.92 -27.05 -10.75
N PRO A 139 -17.82 -26.69 -11.45
CA PRO A 139 -16.93 -25.65 -10.95
C PRO A 139 -17.71 -24.33 -10.84
N PRO A 140 -17.51 -23.55 -9.77
CA PRO A 140 -18.15 -22.25 -9.65
C PRO A 140 -17.76 -21.45 -10.89
N CYS A 141 -18.75 -21.02 -11.67
CA CYS A 141 -18.50 -20.10 -12.75
C CYS A 141 -17.86 -18.88 -12.08
N PRO A 142 -16.59 -18.53 -12.36
CA PRO A 142 -15.99 -17.36 -11.75
C PRO A 142 -16.95 -16.20 -12.05
N PRO A 143 -17.38 -15.44 -11.03
CA PRO A 143 -18.29 -14.32 -11.27
C PRO A 143 -17.68 -13.51 -12.39
N GLU A 144 -18.48 -13.17 -13.40
CA GLU A 144 -18.01 -12.47 -14.60
C GLU A 144 -17.29 -11.20 -14.13
N VAL A 145 -15.97 -11.27 -14.01
CA VAL A 145 -15.18 -10.19 -13.45
C VAL A 145 -15.20 -9.15 -14.54
N PRO A 146 -15.88 -8.01 -14.37
CA PRO A 146 -15.78 -6.95 -15.35
C PRO A 146 -14.28 -6.69 -15.51
N PRO A 147 -13.78 -6.56 -16.76
CA PRO A 147 -12.37 -6.34 -16.99
C PRO A 147 -11.91 -5.25 -16.02
N PRO A 148 -10.81 -5.48 -15.27
CA PRO A 148 -10.40 -4.55 -14.23
C PRO A 148 -10.43 -3.16 -14.84
N PRO A 149 -11.05 -2.16 -14.19
CA PRO A 149 -11.12 -0.83 -14.74
C PRO A 149 -9.72 -0.47 -15.18
N ILE A 150 -9.53 -0.20 -16.47
CA ILE A 150 -8.21 0.11 -17.01
C ILE A 150 -7.74 1.31 -16.21
N GLU A 151 -6.87 1.07 -15.23
CA GLU A 151 -6.24 2.12 -14.46
C GLU A 151 -5.29 2.81 -15.43
N HIS A 152 -5.84 3.76 -16.19
CA HIS A 152 -5.02 4.74 -16.86
C HIS A 152 -4.23 5.42 -15.74
N ALA A 153 -2.95 5.10 -15.63
CA ALA A 153 -2.01 5.76 -14.74
C ALA A 153 -2.31 7.26 -14.78
N SER A 154 -2.94 7.68 -13.68
CA SER A 154 -3.94 8.73 -13.56
C SER A 154 -3.95 9.92 -14.54
N ARG A 155 -5.17 10.40 -14.85
CA ARG A 155 -5.43 11.77 -15.34
C ARG A 155 -4.73 12.87 -14.51
N HIS A 156 -4.37 12.58 -13.27
CA HIS A 156 -3.67 13.47 -12.34
C HIS A 156 -2.13 13.45 -12.49
N ILE A 157 -1.55 12.41 -13.09
CA ILE A 157 -0.09 12.26 -13.27
C ILE A 157 0.40 13.16 -14.40
N ARG A 158 -0.31 13.25 -15.53
CA ARG A 158 0.09 14.09 -16.67
C ARG A 158 0.34 15.57 -16.30
N PRO A 159 -0.58 16.29 -15.63
CA PRO A 159 -0.32 17.68 -15.25
C PRO A 159 0.79 17.82 -14.20
N VAL A 160 0.98 16.82 -13.32
CA VAL A 160 2.08 16.81 -12.35
C VAL A 160 3.42 16.61 -13.05
N LEU A 161 3.53 15.66 -13.99
CA LEU A 161 4.73 15.44 -14.79
C LEU A 161 5.06 16.67 -15.65
N VAL A 162 4.07 17.26 -16.31
CA VAL A 162 4.26 18.50 -17.06
C VAL A 162 4.80 19.59 -16.14
N ARG A 163 4.27 19.78 -14.92
CA ARG A 163 4.79 20.77 -13.97
C ARG A 163 6.18 20.44 -13.41
N LEU A 164 6.47 19.15 -13.19
CA LEU A 164 7.74 18.68 -12.62
C LEU A 164 8.89 18.85 -13.63
N PHE A 165 8.61 18.68 -14.93
CA PHE A 165 9.63 18.68 -15.99
C PHE A 165 9.65 19.92 -16.88
N SER A 166 8.55 20.68 -17.02
CA SER A 166 8.52 21.88 -17.89
C SER A 166 9.40 23.01 -17.37
N LEU A 167 9.36 23.29 -16.06
CA LEU A 167 10.09 24.41 -15.48
C LEU A 167 11.62 24.21 -15.49
N PRO A 168 12.18 23.02 -15.17
CA PRO A 168 13.61 22.76 -15.35
C PRO A 168 14.05 22.84 -16.81
N LEU A 169 13.20 22.39 -17.74
CA LEU A 169 13.50 22.45 -19.18
C LEU A 169 13.55 23.90 -19.68
N CYS A 170 12.59 24.74 -19.29
CA CYS A 170 12.59 26.16 -19.63
C CYS A 170 13.81 26.88 -19.04
N ALA A 171 14.18 26.56 -17.79
CA ALA A 171 15.37 27.13 -17.15
C ALA A 171 16.66 26.70 -17.87
N ALA A 172 16.76 25.43 -18.28
CA ALA A 172 17.90 24.93 -19.05
C ALA A 172 18.00 25.62 -20.42
N LEU A 173 16.91 25.67 -21.19
CA LEU A 173 16.86 26.30 -22.51
C LEU A 173 17.24 27.79 -22.46
N TRP A 174 16.73 28.51 -21.46
CA TRP A 174 17.09 29.91 -21.25
C TRP A 174 18.57 30.08 -20.91
N SER A 175 19.10 29.27 -19.98
CA SER A 175 20.51 29.36 -19.58
C SER A 175 21.45 29.02 -20.74
N THR A 176 21.12 28.04 -21.58
CA THR A 176 21.88 27.78 -22.82
C THR A 176 21.85 28.96 -23.78
N GLY A 177 20.72 29.65 -23.92
CA GLY A 177 20.61 30.85 -24.76
C GLY A 177 21.48 32.00 -24.26
N CYS A 178 21.48 32.25 -22.96
CA CYS A 178 22.35 33.28 -22.36
C CYS A 178 23.84 32.91 -22.45
N LEU A 179 24.18 31.63 -22.26
CA LEU A 179 25.54 31.13 -22.42
C LEU A 179 26.06 31.36 -23.84
N ALA A 180 25.24 31.10 -24.86
CA ALA A 180 25.61 31.29 -26.26
C ALA A 180 25.88 32.77 -26.62
N VAL A 181 25.22 33.70 -25.93
CA VAL A 181 25.43 35.16 -26.10
C VAL A 181 26.64 35.65 -25.30
N ALA A 182 26.87 35.11 -24.10
CA ALA A 182 27.96 35.54 -23.22
C ALA A 182 29.33 34.95 -23.60
N ALA A 183 29.37 33.72 -24.14
CA ALA A 183 30.60 33.03 -24.51
C ALA A 183 31.50 33.79 -25.51
N PRO A 184 30.99 34.43 -26.58
CA PRO A 184 31.83 35.20 -27.50
C PRO A 184 32.30 36.55 -26.92
N GLY A 185 31.69 37.06 -25.84
CA GLY A 185 32.03 38.35 -25.22
C GLY A 185 33.19 38.32 -24.22
N GLY A 186 33.72 37.13 -23.88
CA GLY A 186 34.87 37.00 -22.98
C GLY A 186 34.60 37.25 -21.48
N GLU A 187 33.34 37.46 -21.09
CA GLU A 187 32.95 37.68 -19.69
C GLU A 187 32.90 36.36 -18.92
N LEU A 188 34.06 35.92 -18.42
CA LEU A 188 34.23 34.69 -17.61
C LEU A 188 33.21 34.56 -16.46
N GLY A 189 32.81 35.68 -15.85
CA GLY A 189 31.80 35.71 -14.77
C GLY A 189 30.39 35.33 -15.23
N ALA A 190 29.98 35.77 -16.43
CA ALA A 190 28.67 35.44 -16.99
C ALA A 190 28.61 33.98 -17.46
N VAL A 191 29.69 33.50 -18.08
CA VAL A 191 29.81 32.10 -18.56
C VAL A 191 29.73 31.13 -17.38
N THR A 192 30.48 31.38 -16.31
CA THR A 192 30.49 30.51 -15.11
C THR A 192 29.13 30.47 -14.41
N PHE A 193 28.41 31.59 -14.34
CA PHE A 193 27.06 31.66 -13.77
C PHE A 193 26.04 30.83 -14.56
N HIS A 194 26.03 30.93 -15.90
CA HIS A 194 25.09 30.17 -16.73
C HIS A 194 25.38 28.66 -16.77
N LEU A 195 26.65 28.26 -16.68
CA LEU A 195 27.02 26.85 -16.48
C LEU A 195 26.53 26.31 -15.13
N ALA A 196 26.64 27.10 -14.05
CA ALA A 196 26.13 26.71 -12.74
C ALA A 196 24.59 26.55 -12.75
N GLN A 197 23.88 27.42 -13.47
CA GLN A 197 22.42 27.30 -13.65
C GLN A 197 22.02 26.05 -14.46
N LEU A 198 22.78 25.70 -15.50
CA LEU A 198 22.55 24.46 -16.26
C LEU A 198 22.75 23.20 -15.42
N ALA A 199 23.82 23.17 -14.63
CA ALA A 199 24.07 22.07 -13.70
C ALA A 199 22.92 21.92 -12.70
N LEU A 200 22.42 23.03 -12.14
CA LEU A 200 21.30 23.02 -11.21
C LEU A 200 19.99 22.50 -11.84
N ALA A 201 19.69 22.90 -13.09
CA ALA A 201 18.54 22.39 -13.84
C ALA A 201 18.66 20.88 -14.14
N GLY A 202 19.86 20.39 -14.45
CA GLY A 202 20.11 18.96 -14.65
C GLY A 202 19.90 18.12 -13.39
N VAL A 203 20.42 18.57 -12.24
CA VAL A 203 20.29 17.83 -10.98
C VAL A 203 18.84 17.80 -10.48
N THR A 204 18.09 18.90 -10.67
CA THR A 204 16.65 18.93 -10.32
C THR A 204 15.83 17.98 -11.18
N ALA A 205 16.07 17.93 -12.49
CA ALA A 205 15.44 16.95 -13.38
C ALA A 205 15.80 15.50 -12.99
N TRP A 206 17.05 15.24 -12.61
CA TRP A 206 17.50 13.93 -12.13
C TRP A 206 16.81 13.52 -10.82
N ALA A 207 16.73 14.42 -9.84
CA ALA A 207 16.09 14.15 -8.56
C ALA A 207 14.59 13.91 -8.75
N ALA A 208 13.92 14.71 -9.58
CA ALA A 208 12.51 14.55 -9.94
C ALA A 208 12.23 13.17 -10.56
N ARG A 209 13.09 12.73 -11.49
CA ARG A 209 13.04 11.37 -12.07
C ARG A 209 13.25 10.28 -11.01
N ARG A 210 14.16 10.46 -10.07
CA ARG A 210 14.46 9.46 -9.03
C ARG A 210 13.32 9.29 -8.02
N VAL A 211 12.66 10.38 -7.64
CA VAL A 211 11.45 10.37 -6.80
C VAL A 211 10.33 9.62 -7.49
N TRP A 212 10.12 9.91 -8.77
CA TRP A 212 9.09 9.28 -9.60
C TRP A 212 9.30 7.76 -9.74
N LEU A 213 10.52 7.33 -10.06
CA LEU A 213 10.85 5.91 -10.22
C LEU A 213 10.76 5.11 -8.90
N ARG A 214 10.78 5.77 -7.75
CA ARG A 214 10.67 5.13 -6.42
C ARG A 214 9.29 5.25 -5.78
N GLY A 215 8.26 5.54 -6.55
CA GLY A 215 6.86 5.62 -6.09
C GLY A 215 6.27 4.35 -5.47
N HIS A 216 7.06 3.35 -5.06
CA HIS A 216 6.59 2.10 -4.44
C HIS A 216 7.44 1.64 -3.23
N GLY A 217 7.99 2.54 -2.41
CA GLY A 217 8.68 2.13 -1.18
C GLY A 217 8.74 3.18 -0.07
N ARG A 218 8.13 2.89 1.09
CA ARG A 218 8.30 3.64 2.33
C ARG A 218 9.69 3.37 2.91
N GLY A 219 10.68 4.21 2.64
CA GLY A 219 12.03 4.02 3.17
C GLY A 219 12.94 5.25 3.03
N LEU A 220 14.20 5.09 3.48
CA LEU A 220 15.29 6.09 3.48
C LEU A 220 15.43 6.85 2.14
N GLY A 221 15.10 6.19 1.02
CA GLY A 221 15.11 6.78 -0.31
C GLY A 221 14.14 7.95 -0.50
N HIS A 222 13.00 7.96 0.21
CA HIS A 222 12.04 9.07 0.20
C HIS A 222 12.57 10.29 0.98
N LEU A 223 13.24 10.05 2.11
CA LEU A 223 13.86 11.10 2.92
C LEU A 223 15.00 11.79 2.16
N ILE A 224 15.89 11.01 1.52
CA ILE A 224 16.99 11.52 0.68
C ILE A 224 16.44 12.33 -0.50
N ALA A 225 15.34 11.88 -1.10
CA ALA A 225 14.64 12.59 -2.16
C ALA A 225 14.11 13.97 -1.71
N ILE A 226 13.47 14.02 -0.55
CA ILE A 226 12.98 15.30 0.02
C ILE A 226 14.15 16.21 0.36
N MET A 227 15.21 15.68 0.96
CA MET A 227 16.38 16.48 1.36
C MET A 227 17.13 17.04 0.15
N THR A 228 17.34 16.23 -0.89
CA THR A 228 17.94 16.68 -2.15
C THR A 228 17.09 17.77 -2.81
N HIS A 229 15.76 17.63 -2.86
CA HIS A 229 14.89 18.70 -3.38
C HIS A 229 14.98 20.00 -2.57
N ARG A 230 15.01 19.92 -1.24
CA ARG A 230 15.02 21.09 -0.36
C ARG A 230 16.36 21.83 -0.37
N TRP A 231 17.47 21.12 -0.47
CA TRP A 231 18.78 21.74 -0.62
C TRP A 231 18.94 22.46 -1.96
N HIS A 232 18.35 21.96 -3.05
CA HIS A 232 18.38 22.68 -4.33
C HIS A 232 17.59 23.98 -4.31
N ALA A 233 16.42 24.01 -3.67
CA ALA A 233 15.65 25.24 -3.48
C ALA A 233 16.44 26.29 -2.68
N ALA A 234 17.14 25.86 -1.63
CA ALA A 234 17.99 26.73 -0.83
C ALA A 234 19.23 27.23 -1.61
N ALA A 235 19.87 26.37 -2.38
CA ALA A 235 21.00 26.73 -3.23
C ALA A 235 20.60 27.71 -4.35
N ALA A 236 19.45 27.50 -4.99
CA ALA A 236 18.88 28.41 -5.97
C ALA A 236 18.59 29.80 -5.33
N ALA A 237 18.05 29.80 -4.11
CA ALA A 237 17.78 31.02 -3.37
C ALA A 237 19.05 31.74 -2.89
N ALA A 238 20.18 31.04 -2.74
CA ALA A 238 21.45 31.63 -2.36
C ALA A 238 22.20 32.27 -3.55
N LEU A 239 21.83 31.96 -4.80
CA LEU A 239 22.43 32.54 -6.01
C LEU A 239 21.77 33.89 -6.41
N LEU A 240 20.61 34.20 -5.83
CA LEU A 240 19.86 35.47 -5.96
C LEU A 240 20.69 36.73 -5.69
N PRO A 241 21.43 36.84 -4.57
CA PRO A 241 22.17 38.06 -4.23
C PRO A 241 23.40 38.25 -5.11
N VAL A 242 24.00 37.16 -5.59
CA VAL A 242 25.20 37.18 -6.45
C VAL A 242 24.86 37.74 -7.83
N GLY A 243 23.71 37.38 -8.40
CA GLY A 243 23.23 37.95 -9.66
C GLY A 243 22.81 39.42 -9.56
N ALA A 244 22.38 39.88 -8.38
CA ALA A 244 22.05 41.28 -8.12
C ALA A 244 23.30 42.17 -7.99
N TRP A 245 24.41 41.61 -7.47
CA TRP A 245 25.68 42.33 -7.27
C TRP A 245 26.48 42.47 -8.57
N ALA A 246 26.34 41.53 -9.51
CA ALA A 246 27.08 41.51 -10.79
C ALA A 246 26.54 42.45 -11.88
N GLY A 247 25.57 43.32 -11.60
CA GLY A 247 25.14 44.37 -12.55
C GLY A 247 24.35 43.88 -13.76
N THR A 248 23.72 42.70 -13.72
CA THR A 248 22.81 42.19 -14.76
C THR A 248 21.34 42.28 -14.34
N PRO A 249 20.74 43.48 -14.21
CA PRO A 249 19.50 43.65 -13.46
C PRO A 249 18.24 43.11 -14.13
N ARG A 250 18.22 42.95 -15.47
CA ARG A 250 17.00 42.54 -16.20
C ARG A 250 17.02 41.11 -16.75
N THR A 251 18.18 40.60 -17.16
CA THR A 251 18.31 39.24 -17.73
C THR A 251 18.44 38.15 -16.66
N ALA A 252 18.93 38.47 -15.46
CA ALA A 252 19.07 37.53 -14.36
C ALA A 252 17.82 37.44 -13.45
N ALA A 253 16.98 38.46 -13.42
CA ALA A 253 15.79 38.52 -12.56
C ALA A 253 14.72 37.47 -12.94
N VAL A 254 14.53 37.23 -14.23
CA VAL A 254 13.54 36.29 -14.77
C VAL A 254 13.86 34.82 -14.41
N PRO A 255 15.06 34.27 -14.69
CA PRO A 255 15.36 32.87 -14.36
C PRO A 255 15.36 32.62 -12.85
N VAL A 256 15.78 33.62 -12.08
CA VAL A 256 15.75 33.57 -10.63
C VAL A 256 14.32 33.58 -10.09
N ALA A 257 13.44 34.43 -10.62
CA ALA A 257 12.01 34.43 -10.27
C ALA A 257 11.33 33.10 -10.67
N LEU A 258 11.72 32.51 -11.81
CA LEU A 258 11.22 31.21 -12.24
C LEU A 258 11.72 30.07 -11.34
N LEU A 259 12.97 30.12 -10.89
CA LEU A 259 13.56 29.16 -9.94
C LEU A 259 12.96 29.27 -8.54
N THR A 260 12.69 30.48 -8.05
CA THR A 260 12.01 30.67 -6.75
C THR A 260 10.55 30.25 -6.81
N LEU A 261 9.84 30.57 -7.90
CA LEU A 261 8.46 30.12 -8.12
C LEU A 261 8.39 28.59 -8.24
N HIS A 262 9.36 27.97 -8.93
CA HIS A 262 9.48 26.52 -9.01
C HIS A 262 9.73 25.89 -7.63
N SER A 263 10.66 26.45 -6.86
CA SER A 263 10.97 26.02 -5.50
C SER A 263 9.77 26.14 -4.55
N ALA A 264 9.02 27.24 -4.66
CA ALA A 264 7.79 27.46 -3.88
C ALA A 264 6.67 26.49 -4.29
N ALA A 265 6.48 26.25 -5.59
CA ALA A 265 5.50 25.31 -6.11
C ALA A 265 5.79 23.86 -5.68
N GLN A 266 7.06 23.50 -5.46
CA GLN A 266 7.46 22.19 -4.95
C GLN A 266 7.30 22.02 -3.44
N LEU A 267 7.37 23.10 -2.67
CA LEU A 267 7.13 23.08 -1.21
C LEU A 267 5.63 23.12 -0.86
N TRP A 268 4.79 23.60 -1.77
CA TRP A 268 3.35 23.74 -1.57
C TRP A 268 2.60 22.42 -1.23
N PRO A 269 2.88 21.27 -1.88
CA PRO A 269 2.25 19.99 -1.51
C PRO A 269 2.63 19.53 -0.09
N ALA A 270 3.87 19.78 0.36
CA ALA A 270 4.32 19.44 1.70
C ALA A 270 3.60 20.28 2.78
N PHE A 271 3.36 21.57 2.51
CA PHE A 271 2.57 22.44 3.39
C PHE A 271 1.07 22.09 3.38
N ARG A 272 0.50 21.79 2.22
CA ARG A 272 -0.92 21.45 2.08
C ARG A 272 -1.25 20.10 2.71
N THR A 273 -0.40 19.08 2.53
CA THR A 273 -0.57 17.77 3.18
C THR A 273 -0.44 17.84 4.69
N ARG A 274 0.47 18.68 5.23
CA ARG A 274 0.58 18.94 6.67
C ARG A 274 -0.66 19.64 7.24
N ARG A 275 -1.22 20.63 6.55
CA ARG A 275 -2.49 21.29 6.94
C ARG A 275 -3.70 20.36 6.82
N LEU A 276 -3.75 19.48 5.83
CA LEU A 276 -4.82 18.50 5.67
C LEU A 276 -4.78 17.40 6.75
N ARG A 277 -3.59 16.98 7.21
CA ARG A 277 -3.45 16.06 8.35
C ARG A 277 -3.89 16.69 9.68
N LEU A 278 -3.66 17.99 9.86
CA LEU A 278 -4.09 18.74 11.04
C LEU A 278 -5.57 19.14 11.01
N ARG A 279 -6.27 18.92 9.89
CA ARG A 279 -7.70 19.21 9.69
C ARG A 279 -8.55 17.96 9.48
N ARG A 280 -8.13 16.79 9.99
CA ARG A 280 -9.11 15.70 10.18
C ARG A 280 -10.08 16.16 11.28
N PRO A 281 -11.38 16.30 11.00
CA PRO A 281 -12.36 16.34 12.08
C PRO A 281 -12.30 14.98 12.76
N GLU A 282 -12.28 14.97 14.09
CA GLU A 282 -12.68 13.80 14.85
C GLU A 282 -14.08 13.43 14.36
N ILE A 283 -14.19 12.27 13.72
CA ILE A 283 -15.48 11.73 13.32
C ILE A 283 -16.06 11.12 14.59
N SER A 284 -16.89 11.91 15.26
CA SER A 284 -17.87 11.51 16.27
C SER A 284 -18.97 10.66 15.65
#